data_AF-A0A1Z9Q0S5-F1
#
_entry.id   AF-A0A1Z9Q0S5-F1
#
_cell.length_a   1.000
_cell.length_b   1.000
_cell.length_c   1.000
_cell.angle_alpha   90.00
_cell.angle_beta   90.00
_cell.angle_gamma   90.00
#
_symmetry.space_group_name_H-M   'P 1'
#
loop_
_entity.id
_entity.type
_entity.pdbx_description
1 polymer ?
#
loop_
_entity_poly.entity_id
_entity_poly.type
_entity_poly.pdbx_seq_one_letter_code
_entity_poly.pdbx_strand_id
1 'polypeptide(L)'
;MAIAGPDGVDAAIKAGVDLDGTPIPEAMLALYNEVMDLESKRARSGVLKSMRNRVVKTGAKHFDQAALNQRLIEAGWNGLKDKEIAFYFD
;
A
#
# COMPACT_ATOMS: atom_id res chain seq x y z
N MET A 1 16.51 -15.40 6.90
CA MET A 1 16.61 -14.64 5.64
C MET A 1 15.76 -13.38 5.87
N ALA A 2 16.35 -12.18 5.91
CA ALA A 2 15.55 -10.98 6.10
C ALA A 2 14.83 -10.69 4.78
N ILE A 3 13.57 -11.13 4.70
CA ILE A 3 12.68 -10.79 3.60
C ILE A 3 12.22 -9.34 3.86
N ALA A 4 13.12 -8.39 3.62
CA ALA A 4 12.90 -6.97 3.80
C ALA A 4 12.71 -6.33 2.42
N GLY A 5 11.54 -5.72 2.21
CA GLY A 5 11.17 -5.10 0.95
C GLY A 5 9.70 -5.34 0.61
N PRO A 6 9.11 -4.53 -0.29
CA PRO A 6 7.70 -4.62 -0.65
C PRO A 6 7.32 -5.98 -1.24
N ASP A 7 8.26 -6.67 -1.91
CA ASP A 7 7.98 -7.93 -2.64
C ASP A 7 8.12 -9.18 -1.76
N GLY A 8 8.56 -9.00 -0.51
CA GLY A 8 8.90 -10.10 0.37
C GLY A 8 7.72 -10.93 0.82
N VAL A 9 6.62 -10.25 1.14
CA VAL A 9 5.36 -10.89 1.54
C VAL A 9 4.72 -11.63 0.35
N ASP A 10 4.74 -11.02 -0.84
CA ASP A 10 4.17 -11.64 -2.04
C ASP A 10 4.91 -12.92 -2.44
N ALA A 11 6.25 -12.93 -2.30
CA ALA A 11 7.06 -14.12 -2.54
C ALA A 11 6.75 -15.24 -1.53
N ALA A 12 6.57 -14.89 -0.26
CA ALA A 12 6.23 -15.83 0.82
C ALA A 12 4.84 -16.45 0.60
N ILE A 13 3.82 -15.63 0.29
CA ILE A 13 2.48 -16.10 -0.05
C ILE A 13 2.52 -17.04 -1.26
N LYS A 14 3.26 -16.69 -2.31
CA LYS A 14 3.41 -17.53 -3.51
C LYS A 14 4.08 -18.87 -3.20
N ALA A 15 5.02 -18.89 -2.25
CA ALA A 15 5.69 -20.10 -1.81
C ALA A 15 4.87 -20.91 -0.79
N GLY A 16 3.75 -20.38 -0.29
CA GLY A 16 2.90 -21.02 0.71
C GLY A 16 3.57 -21.11 2.09
N VAL A 17 4.52 -20.23 2.39
CA VAL A 17 5.24 -20.19 3.67
C VAL A 17 5.24 -18.77 4.23
N ASP A 18 5.20 -18.63 5.55
CA ASP A 18 5.36 -17.34 6.22
C ASP A 18 6.85 -16.93 6.22
N LEU A 19 7.15 -15.70 6.65
CA LEU A 19 8.50 -15.14 6.69
C LEU A 19 9.45 -15.89 7.65
N ASP A 20 8.89 -16.64 8.60
CA ASP A 20 9.61 -17.53 9.50
C ASP A 20 9.80 -18.95 8.94
N GLY A 21 9.24 -19.23 7.75
CA GLY A 21 9.31 -20.53 7.07
C GLY A 21 8.21 -21.52 7.45
N THR A 22 7.27 -21.15 8.33
CA THR A 22 6.12 -22.01 8.66
C THR A 22 5.14 -22.12 7.48
N PRO A 23 4.50 -23.28 7.23
CA PRO A 23 3.50 -23.39 6.17
C PRO A 23 2.26 -22.54 6.44
N ILE A 24 1.78 -21.84 5.41
CA ILE A 24 0.51 -21.12 5.48
C ILE A 24 -0.65 -22.12 5.33
N PRO A 25 -1.70 -22.08 6.18
CA PRO A 25 -2.87 -22.94 6.03
C PRO A 25 -3.54 -22.79 4.66
N GLU A 26 -3.91 -23.92 4.03
CA GLU A 26 -4.49 -23.95 2.68
C GLU A 26 -5.75 -23.09 2.55
N ALA A 27 -6.64 -23.12 3.54
CA ALA A 27 -7.86 -22.31 3.54
C ALA A 27 -7.57 -20.79 3.49
N MET A 28 -6.46 -20.34 4.08
CA MET A 28 -6.05 -18.93 4.02
C MET A 28 -5.55 -18.55 2.63
N LEU A 29 -4.74 -19.42 2.00
CA LEU A 29 -4.27 -19.21 0.62
C LEU A 29 -5.42 -19.22 -0.38
N ALA A 30 -6.37 -20.14 -0.22
CA ALA A 30 -7.56 -20.22 -1.07
C ALA A 30 -8.36 -18.92 -1.02
N LEU A 31 -8.65 -18.41 0.20
CA LEU A 31 -9.37 -17.16 0.37
C LEU A 31 -8.59 -15.96 -0.18
N TYR A 32 -7.28 -15.89 0.05
CA TYR A 32 -6.43 -14.82 -0.49
C TYR A 32 -6.51 -14.78 -2.03
N ASN A 33 -6.37 -15.93 -2.68
CA ASN A 33 -6.39 -16.04 -4.14
C ASN A 33 -7.76 -15.65 -4.71
N GLU A 34 -8.86 -16.06 -4.06
CA GLU A 34 -10.21 -15.66 -4.46
C GLU A 34 -10.39 -14.14 -4.42
N VAL A 35 -10.00 -13.50 -3.32
CA VAL A 35 -10.14 -12.05 -3.16
C VAL A 35 -9.25 -11.29 -4.16
N MET A 36 -8.03 -11.78 -4.44
CA MET A 36 -7.15 -11.16 -5.42
C MET A 36 -7.67 -11.31 -6.86
N ASP A 37 -8.31 -12.43 -7.20
CA ASP A 37 -8.99 -12.60 -8.48
C ASP A 37 -10.13 -11.58 -8.64
N LEU A 38 -10.94 -11.37 -7.60
CA LEU A 38 -11.99 -10.35 -7.58
C LEU A 38 -11.42 -8.92 -7.74
N GLU A 39 -10.36 -8.59 -7.00
CA GLU A 39 -9.71 -7.28 -7.10
C GLU A 39 -9.07 -7.04 -8.47
N SER A 40 -8.61 -8.10 -9.16
CA SER A 40 -8.07 -7.99 -10.52
C SER A 40 -9.10 -7.52 -11.55
N LYS A 41 -10.39 -7.82 -11.31
CA LYS A 41 -11.52 -7.46 -12.19
C LYS A 41 -12.02 -6.03 -11.94
N ARG A 42 -11.53 -5.37 -10.89
CA ARG A 42 -11.98 -4.03 -10.51
C ARG A 42 -11.42 -2.97 -11.45
N ALA A 43 -12.29 -2.06 -11.90
CA ALA A 43 -11.86 -0.85 -12.59
C ALA A 43 -10.94 -0.01 -11.68
N ARG A 44 -9.68 0.15 -12.09
CA ARG A 44 -8.70 0.95 -11.35
C ARG A 44 -8.98 2.44 -11.56
N SER A 45 -8.84 3.24 -10.51
CA SER A 45 -8.67 4.67 -10.69
C SER A 45 -7.41 4.95 -11.52
N GLY A 46 -7.46 5.94 -12.40
CA GLY A 46 -6.32 6.32 -13.25
C GLY A 46 -5.00 6.44 -12.47
N VAL A 47 -3.89 6.13 -13.16
CA VAL A 47 -2.55 5.94 -12.57
C VAL A 47 -2.15 7.12 -11.68
N LEU A 48 -2.33 8.36 -12.13
CA LEU A 48 -1.95 9.55 -11.36
C LEU A 48 -2.67 9.67 -10.01
N LYS A 49 -3.97 9.37 -9.97
CA LYS A 49 -4.75 9.40 -8.72
C LYS A 49 -4.27 8.31 -7.77
N SER A 50 -4.05 7.10 -8.29
CA SER A 50 -3.54 5.97 -7.52
C SER A 50 -2.14 6.24 -6.96
N MET A 51 -1.26 6.86 -7.76
CA MET A 51 0.08 7.29 -7.35
C MET A 51 0.01 8.33 -6.23
N ARG A 52 -0.74 9.43 -6.39
CA ARG A 52 -0.87 10.46 -5.34
C ARG A 52 -1.40 9.85 -4.04
N ASN A 53 -2.41 9.00 -4.10
CA ASN A 53 -2.97 8.36 -2.90
C ASN A 53 -1.93 7.50 -2.17
N ARG A 54 -1.08 6.77 -2.89
CA ARG A 54 0.03 6.00 -2.29
C ARG A 54 1.07 6.92 -1.64
N VAL A 55 1.43 8.01 -2.31
CA VAL A 55 2.36 9.02 -1.76
C VAL A 55 1.80 9.62 -0.47
N VAL A 56 0.52 10.01 -0.44
CA VAL A 56 -0.10 10.55 0.78
C VAL A 56 -0.10 9.51 1.90
N LYS A 57 -0.62 8.30 1.64
CA LYS A 57 -0.77 7.24 2.66
C LYS A 57 0.57 6.82 3.28
N THR A 58 1.59 6.62 2.45
CA THR A 58 2.90 6.16 2.92
C THR A 58 3.74 7.34 3.42
N GLY A 59 3.69 8.48 2.73
CA GLY A 59 4.43 9.68 3.09
C GLY A 59 4.06 10.20 4.47
N ALA A 60 2.80 10.12 4.89
CA ALA A 60 2.36 10.54 6.21
C ALA A 60 2.98 9.74 7.37
N LYS A 61 3.54 8.56 7.09
CA LYS A 61 4.29 7.77 8.09
C LYS A 61 5.73 8.25 8.29
N HIS A 62 6.23 9.11 7.40
CA HIS A 62 7.64 9.45 7.29
C HIS A 62 7.91 10.97 7.33
N PHE A 63 6.90 11.78 7.03
CA PHE A 63 6.98 13.23 7.02
C PHE A 63 5.89 13.81 7.92
N ASP A 64 6.16 14.96 8.52
CA ASP A 64 5.10 15.77 9.11
C ASP A 64 4.17 16.34 8.02
N GLN A 65 3.02 16.88 8.46
CA GLN A 65 1.99 17.41 7.58
C GLN A 65 2.53 18.50 6.64
N ALA A 66 3.34 19.43 7.15
CA ALA A 66 3.84 20.57 6.38
C ALA A 66 4.84 20.11 5.31
N ALA A 67 5.77 19.24 5.68
CA ALA A 67 6.77 18.66 4.79
C ALA A 67 6.12 17.82 3.68
N LEU A 68 5.13 16.98 4.01
CA LEU A 68 4.43 16.19 3.00
C LEU A 68 3.61 17.08 2.05
N ASN A 69 2.90 18.07 2.60
CA ASN A 69 2.11 19.00 1.81
C ASN A 69 2.96 19.77 0.79
N GLN A 70 4.09 20.31 1.23
CA GLN A 70 5.01 21.06 0.37
C GLN A 70 5.56 20.18 -0.77
N ARG A 71 5.98 18.95 -0.45
CA ARG A 71 6.50 18.01 -1.45
C ARG A 71 5.45 17.60 -2.49
N LEU A 72 4.19 17.47 -2.11
CA LEU A 72 3.10 17.20 -3.06
C LEU A 72 2.95 18.34 -4.07
N ILE A 73 2.99 19.59 -3.59
CA ILE A 73 2.89 20.80 -4.42
C ILE A 73 4.08 20.90 -5.37
N GLU A 74 5.29 20.72 -4.87
CA GLU A 74 6.52 20.72 -5.68
C GLU A 74 6.52 19.63 -6.76
N ALA A 75 5.90 18.48 -6.49
CA ALA A 75 5.73 17.39 -7.45
C ALA A 75 4.61 17.63 -8.49
N GLY A 76 3.96 18.80 -8.44
CA GLY A 76 2.88 19.17 -9.38
C GLY A 76 1.51 18.59 -9.02
N TRP A 77 1.33 18.05 -7.82
CA TRP A 77 0.01 17.68 -7.31
C TRP A 77 -0.60 18.79 -6.47
N ASN A 78 -1.93 18.74 -6.31
CA ASN A 78 -2.57 19.47 -5.22
C ASN A 78 -2.01 18.94 -3.89
N GLY A 79 -1.75 19.87 -2.96
CA GLY A 79 -1.37 19.58 -1.57
C GLY A 79 -2.38 18.71 -0.83
N LEU A 80 -2.13 18.47 0.45
CA LEU A 80 -3.01 17.67 1.30
C LEU A 80 -4.40 18.29 1.38
N LYS A 81 -5.42 17.43 1.31
CA LYS A 81 -6.82 17.82 1.51
C LYS A 81 -7.17 17.75 2.98
N ASP A 82 -8.16 18.51 3.43
CA ASP A 82 -8.62 18.53 4.83
C ASP A 82 -8.91 17.12 5.37
N LYS A 83 -9.62 16.30 4.59
CA LYS A 83 -9.90 14.90 4.97
C LYS A 83 -8.66 14.00 5.04
N GLU A 84 -7.60 14.35 4.31
CA GLU A 84 -6.32 13.62 4.36
C GLU A 84 -5.53 14.06 5.58
N ILE A 85 -5.58 15.35 5.93
CA ILE A 85 -5.00 15.89 7.16
C ILE A 85 -5.65 15.22 8.38
N ALA A 86 -6.98 15.28 8.46
CA ALA A 86 -7.74 14.74 9.58
C ALA A 86 -7.65 13.21 9.75
N PHE A 87 -7.27 12.49 8.70
CA PHE A 87 -7.12 11.03 8.77
C PHE A 87 -5.70 10.59 9.12
N TYR A 88 -4.68 11.36 8.74
CA TYR A 88 -3.27 10.95 8.85
C TYR A 88 -2.45 11.73 9.88
N PHE A 89 -2.91 12.90 10.33
CA PHE A 89 -2.13 13.82 11.16
C PHE A 89 -2.85 14.35 12.41
N ASP A 90 -4.15 14.06 12.56
CA ASP A 90 -4.93 14.35 13.77
C ASP A 90 -4.93 13.16 14.76
#